data_AF-A0A0D8BAQ4-F1
#
_entry.id   AF-A0A0D8BAQ4-F1
#
_cell.length_a   1.000
_cell.length_b   1.000
_cell.length_c   1.000
_cell.angle_alpha   90.00
_cell.angle_beta   90.00
_cell.angle_gamma   90.00
#
_symmetry.space_group_name_H-M   'P 1'
#
loop_
_entity.id
_entity.type
_entity.pdbx_description
1 polymer ?
#
loop_
_entity_poly.entity_id
_entity_poly.type
_entity_poly.pdbx_seq_one_letter_code
_entity_poly.pdbx_strand_id
1 'polypeptide(L)'
;MTEPVKRRRSLLGDALPARTFDQGVDLEVAEWILGALTARISSLLAEEPDETVAQSLRAERAALAAERRRMIAGGPSAVARVLQEYGPRARQLREERQ
;
A
#
# COMPACT_ATOMS: atom_id res chain seq x y z
N MET A 1 -52.78 -13.04 -20.64
CA MET A 1 -51.68 -14.01 -20.48
C MET A 1 -50.39 -13.24 -20.22
N THR A 2 -49.87 -13.42 -18.98
CA THR A 2 -48.47 -13.31 -18.52
C THR A 2 -47.63 -12.06 -18.82
N GLU A 3 -47.61 -11.16 -17.84
CA GLU A 3 -46.47 -10.76 -16.98
C GLU A 3 -45.13 -10.20 -17.54
N PRO A 4 -44.42 -9.39 -16.73
CA PRO A 4 -43.64 -8.24 -17.19
C PRO A 4 -42.14 -8.53 -17.34
N VAL A 5 -41.51 -7.72 -18.21
CA VAL A 5 -40.07 -7.56 -18.37
C VAL A 5 -39.43 -7.33 -17.01
N LYS A 6 -38.78 -8.36 -16.47
CA LYS A 6 -37.88 -8.23 -15.32
C LYS A 6 -36.77 -7.26 -15.70
N ARG A 7 -36.91 -6.01 -15.25
CA ARG A 7 -35.81 -5.05 -15.11
C ARG A 7 -34.73 -5.72 -14.25
N ARG A 8 -33.76 -6.39 -14.87
CA ARG A 8 -32.49 -6.70 -14.21
C ARG A 8 -31.77 -5.38 -14.02
N ARG A 9 -31.99 -4.83 -12.83
CA ARG A 9 -31.23 -3.74 -12.23
C ARG A 9 -29.75 -4.01 -12.49
N SER A 10 -29.09 -3.05 -13.15
CA SER A 10 -27.64 -3.03 -13.31
C SER A 10 -26.96 -3.33 -11.98
N LEU A 11 -26.10 -4.36 -11.95
CA LEU A 11 -25.26 -4.70 -10.79
C LEU A 11 -23.79 -4.35 -11.01
N LEU A 12 -23.47 -3.73 -12.14
CA LEU A 12 -22.14 -3.21 -12.42
C LEU A 12 -22.31 -1.73 -12.72
N GLY A 13 -22.55 -0.99 -11.65
CA GLY A 13 -22.33 0.45 -11.66
C GLY A 13 -20.90 0.70 -12.11
N ASP A 14 -20.76 1.52 -13.14
CA ASP A 14 -19.56 2.24 -13.53
C ASP A 14 -18.27 1.44 -13.40
N ALA A 15 -17.93 0.74 -14.49
CA ALA A 15 -16.60 0.20 -14.72
C ALA A 15 -15.56 1.32 -14.57
N LEU A 16 -15.03 1.45 -13.35
CA LEU A 16 -13.72 2.05 -13.10
C LEU A 16 -12.77 1.40 -14.12
N PRO A 17 -11.99 2.18 -14.88
CA PRO A 17 -11.04 1.60 -15.81
C PRO A 17 -10.15 0.66 -15.00
N ALA A 18 -10.27 -0.64 -15.27
CA ALA A 18 -9.41 -1.64 -14.70
C ALA A 18 -8.01 -1.29 -15.20
N ARG A 19 -7.21 -0.62 -14.36
CA ARG A 19 -5.76 -0.67 -14.50
C ARG A 19 -5.45 -2.15 -14.64
N THR A 20 -4.94 -2.55 -15.79
CA THR A 20 -4.37 -3.88 -15.98
C THR A 20 -3.19 -3.95 -15.03
N PHE A 21 -3.44 -4.50 -13.83
CA PHE A 21 -2.40 -4.80 -12.85
C PHE A 21 -1.41 -5.73 -13.52
N ASP A 22 -0.20 -5.24 -13.78
CA ASP A 22 0.91 -6.13 -14.04
C ASP A 22 1.39 -6.60 -12.68
N GLN A 23 0.88 -7.77 -12.25
CA GLN A 23 1.09 -8.30 -10.91
C GLN A 23 2.57 -8.42 -10.54
N GLY A 24 3.47 -8.57 -11.52
CA GLY A 24 4.92 -8.59 -11.29
C GLY A 24 5.45 -7.19 -10.93
N VAL A 25 5.18 -6.22 -11.80
CA VAL A 25 5.64 -4.83 -11.61
C VAL A 25 5.01 -4.19 -10.36
N ASP A 26 3.73 -4.42 -10.12
CA ASP A 26 3.03 -3.84 -8.96
C ASP A 26 3.54 -4.40 -7.63
N LEU A 27 3.90 -5.69 -7.60
CA LEU A 27 4.53 -6.30 -6.42
C LEU A 27 5.92 -5.70 -6.18
N GLU A 28 6.76 -5.58 -7.21
CA GLU A 28 8.09 -4.97 -7.11
C GLU A 28 8.01 -3.52 -6.60
N VAL A 29 7.07 -2.74 -7.13
CA VAL A 29 6.84 -1.35 -6.69
C VAL A 29 6.38 -1.31 -5.23
N ALA A 30 5.46 -2.18 -4.83
CA ALA A 30 4.98 -2.24 -3.45
C ALA A 30 6.09 -2.68 -2.47
N GLU A 31 6.93 -3.64 -2.85
CA GLU A 31 8.11 -4.02 -2.08
C GLU A 31 9.11 -2.88 -1.96
N TRP A 32 9.37 -2.16 -3.05
CA TRP A 32 10.23 -0.98 -3.03
C TRP A 32 9.69 0.12 -2.10
N ILE A 33 8.38 0.40 -2.13
CA ILE A 33 7.73 1.39 -1.26
C ILE A 33 7.96 1.03 0.21
N LEU A 34 7.61 -0.20 0.61
CA LEU A 34 7.76 -0.64 2.01
C LEU A 34 9.23 -0.66 2.44
N GLY A 35 10.13 -1.07 1.53
CA GLY A 35 11.58 -1.05 1.76
C GLY A 35 12.12 0.36 1.96
N ALA A 36 11.74 1.32 1.11
CA ALA A 36 12.17 2.71 1.20
C ALA A 36 11.73 3.37 2.51
N LEU A 37 10.47 3.16 2.92
CA LEU A 37 9.94 3.67 4.19
C LEU A 37 10.64 3.04 5.39
N THR A 38 10.87 1.73 5.35
CA THR A 38 11.61 1.00 6.41
C THR A 38 13.04 1.52 6.55
N ALA A 39 13.71 1.76 5.42
CA ALA A 39 15.06 2.32 5.41
C ALA A 39 15.08 3.74 5.99
N ARG A 40 14.12 4.59 5.62
CA ARG A 40 13.99 5.95 6.16
C ARG A 40 13.83 5.94 7.67
N ILE A 41 12.93 5.11 8.20
CA ILE A 41 12.72 4.98 9.65
C ILE A 41 13.98 4.45 10.33
N SER A 42 14.70 3.52 9.69
CA SER A 42 15.97 3.00 10.24
C SER A 42 17.06 4.06 10.30
N SER A 43 17.14 4.96 9.31
CA SER A 43 18.03 6.13 9.36
C SER A 43 17.64 7.10 10.47
N LEU A 44 16.33 7.41 10.62
CA LEU A 44 15.85 8.24 11.73
C LEU A 44 16.22 7.65 13.09
N LEU A 45 15.99 6.34 13.27
CA LEU A 45 16.33 5.63 14.50
C LEU A 45 17.81 5.69 14.86
N ALA A 46 18.71 5.73 13.88
CA ALA A 46 20.15 5.78 14.14
C ALA A 46 20.60 7.15 14.66
N GLU A 47 19.84 8.20 14.37
CA GLU A 47 20.16 9.59 14.71
C GLU A 47 19.30 10.12 15.87
N GLU A 48 18.31 9.36 16.35
CA GLU A 48 17.33 9.82 17.33
C GLU A 48 17.82 9.67 18.78
N PRO A 49 18.13 10.77 19.50
CA PRO A 49 18.53 10.71 20.91
C PRO A 49 17.35 10.54 21.87
N ASP A 50 16.12 10.91 21.47
CA ASP A 50 14.94 10.81 22.34
C ASP A 50 14.38 9.38 22.31
N GLU A 51 14.43 8.69 23.45
CA GLU A 51 13.99 7.29 23.54
C GLU A 51 12.47 7.12 23.32
N THR A 52 11.64 8.13 23.60
CA THR A 52 10.20 8.08 23.33
C THR A 52 9.93 8.14 21.83
N VAL A 53 10.66 9.03 21.13
CA VAL A 53 10.59 9.12 19.67
C VAL A 53 11.16 7.85 19.03
N ALA A 54 12.30 7.37 19.53
CA ALA A 54 12.90 6.12 19.07
C ALA A 54 11.96 4.92 19.26
N GLN A 55 11.25 4.83 20.39
CA GLN A 55 10.25 3.77 20.61
C GLN A 55 9.11 3.84 19.58
N SER A 56 8.63 5.05 19.28
CA SER A 56 7.59 5.27 18.26
C SER A 56 8.06 4.84 16.87
N LEU A 57 9.29 5.19 16.49
CA LEU A 57 9.90 4.79 15.23
C LEU A 57 10.11 3.27 15.14
N ARG A 58 10.51 2.60 16.24
CA ARG A 58 10.61 1.13 16.28
C ARG A 58 9.25 0.47 16.07
N ALA A 59 8.19 1.02 16.67
CA ALA A 59 6.83 0.53 16.46
C ALA A 59 6.36 0.70 15.01
N GLU A 60 6.63 1.86 14.40
CA GLU A 60 6.30 2.11 12.99
C GLU A 60 7.07 1.16 12.05
N ARG A 61 8.37 0.96 12.30
CA ARG A 61 9.18 -0.02 11.56
C ARG A 61 8.62 -1.44 11.68
N ALA A 62 8.19 -1.84 12.87
CA ALA A 62 7.57 -3.15 13.09
C ALA A 62 6.22 -3.28 12.34
N ALA A 63 5.44 -2.20 12.26
CA ALA A 63 4.20 -2.16 11.51
C ALA A 63 4.45 -2.36 9.99
N LEU A 64 5.45 -1.70 9.42
CA LEU A 64 5.84 -1.91 8.01
C LEU A 64 6.28 -3.35 7.73
N ALA A 65 7.03 -3.96 8.64
CA ALA A 65 7.42 -5.37 8.53
C ALA A 65 6.20 -6.33 8.60
N ALA A 66 5.21 -6.01 9.44
CA ALA A 66 3.95 -6.75 9.48
C ALA A 66 3.13 -6.56 8.20
N GLU A 67 3.14 -5.35 7.63
CA GLU A 67 2.44 -5.04 6.38
C GLU A 67 3.06 -5.80 5.20
N ARG A 68 4.39 -5.85 5.10
CA ARG A 68 5.07 -6.67 4.07
C ARG A 68 4.65 -8.14 4.14
N ARG A 69 4.56 -8.71 5.35
CA ARG A 69 4.09 -10.10 5.54
C ARG A 69 2.64 -10.28 5.10
N ARG A 70 1.76 -9.32 5.42
CA ARG A 70 0.36 -9.34 4.97
C ARG A 70 0.24 -9.20 3.45
N MET A 71 1.06 -8.35 2.84
CA MET A 71 1.11 -8.17 1.40
C MET A 71 1.47 -9.48 0.68
N ILE A 72 2.55 -10.14 1.11
CA ILE A 72 2.99 -11.41 0.52
C ILE A 72 1.93 -12.50 0.69
N ALA A 73 1.28 -12.59 1.85
CA ALA A 73 0.24 -13.59 2.11
C ALA A 73 -1.10 -13.29 1.42
N GLY A 74 -1.44 -12.01 1.24
CA GLY A 74 -2.73 -11.56 0.73
C GLY A 74 -2.82 -11.42 -0.79
N GLY A 75 -1.69 -11.56 -1.50
CA GLY A 75 -1.67 -11.53 -2.95
C GLY A 75 -2.07 -10.17 -3.54
N PRO A 76 -2.64 -10.14 -4.76
CA PRO A 76 -2.84 -8.89 -5.52
C PRO A 76 -3.68 -7.82 -4.81
N SER A 77 -4.68 -8.20 -4.02
CA SER A 77 -5.51 -7.23 -3.28
C SER A 77 -4.74 -6.54 -2.16
N ALA A 78 -3.83 -7.26 -1.50
CA ALA A 78 -2.97 -6.69 -0.49
C ALA A 78 -1.87 -5.80 -1.09
N VAL A 79 -1.34 -6.17 -2.27
CA VAL A 79 -0.44 -5.30 -3.06
C VAL A 79 -1.13 -3.98 -3.42
N ALA A 80 -2.36 -4.04 -3.95
CA ALA A 80 -3.13 -2.84 -4.30
C ALA A 80 -3.34 -1.92 -3.09
N ARG A 81 -3.63 -2.49 -1.91
CA ARG A 81 -3.73 -1.73 -0.66
C ARG A 81 -2.43 -1.03 -0.31
N VAL A 82 -1.29 -1.73 -0.40
CA VAL A 82 0.03 -1.13 -0.12
C VAL A 82 0.31 0.04 -1.05
N LEU A 83 0.05 -0.11 -2.34
CA LEU A 83 0.23 0.96 -3.33
C LEU A 83 -0.66 2.17 -3.03
N GLN A 84 -1.91 1.95 -2.59
CA GLN A 84 -2.84 3.02 -2.28
C GLN A 84 -2.49 3.75 -0.96
N GLU A 85 -2.13 2.99 0.08
CA GLU A 85 -1.92 3.52 1.42
C GLU A 85 -0.54 4.16 1.59
N TYR A 86 0.50 3.51 1.06
CA TYR A 86 1.90 3.92 1.25
C TYR A 86 2.51 4.60 0.03
N GLY A 87 1.90 4.46 -1.16
CA GLY A 87 2.36 5.12 -2.39
C GLY A 87 2.51 6.63 -2.26
N PRO A 88 1.53 7.38 -1.68
CA PRO A 88 1.66 8.82 -1.48
C PRO A 88 2.87 9.20 -0.60
N ARG A 89 3.13 8.43 0.46
CA ARG A 89 4.28 8.68 1.36
C ARG A 89 5.62 8.43 0.66
N ALA A 90 5.71 7.36 -0.13
CA ALA A 90 6.93 7.09 -0.91
C ALA A 90 7.16 8.12 -2.01
N ARG A 91 6.10 8.69 -2.59
CA ARG A 91 6.19 9.80 -3.53
C ARG A 91 6.74 11.06 -2.84
N GLN A 92 6.21 11.42 -1.68
CA GLN A 92 6.72 12.55 -0.88
C GLN A 92 8.21 12.37 -0.57
N LEU A 93 8.64 11.18 -0.13
CA LEU A 93 10.05 10.86 0.11
C LEU A 93 10.95 11.10 -1.12
N ARG A 94 10.45 10.80 -2.32
CA ARG A 94 11.18 11.02 -3.57
C ARG A 94 11.26 12.50 -3.91
N GLU A 95 10.20 13.26 -3.67
CA GLU A 95 10.12 14.69 -3.93
C GLU A 95 11.00 15.48 -2.95
N GLU A 96 11.09 15.08 -1.68
CA GLU A 96 11.97 15.70 -0.67
C GLU A 96 13.48 15.53 -0.94
N ARG A 97 13.85 14.62 -1.85
CA ARG A 97 15.24 14.37 -2.25
C ARG A 97 15.69 15.19 -3.47
N GLN A 98 14.79 15.90 -4.14
CA GLN A 98 15.07 16.75 -5.30
C GLN A 98 15.27 18.20 -4.88
#